data_AF-A0A8S3G0N1-F1
#
_entry.id   AF-A0A8S3G0N1-F1
#
_cell.length_a   1.000
_cell.length_b   1.000
_cell.length_c   1.000
_cell.angle_alpha   90.00
_cell.angle_beta   90.00
_cell.angle_gamma   90.00
#
_symmetry.space_group_name_H-M   'P 1'
#
loop_
_entity.id
_entity.type
_entity.pdbx_description
1 polymer ?
#
loop_
_entity_poly.entity_id
_entity_poly.type
_entity_poly.pdbx_seq_one_letter_code
_entity_poly.pdbx_strand_id
1 'polypeptide(L)'
;MYVKVFLLSQLNTESLIDMHLFLFFITILCFAQAKSNEFTSPKLWNSFKRVHKKQYVNAEEENYRRIIFDGRLAMINQHNFEANLGLHTYTLTINRFADMTYDEIVRTISNKYTMSLATKISTKSDRQIFRPPSNLSIPATVDWRKRGAVTSIIENQGQCASDWAYTATTALEGQHFLKTGKLVRLSAQNLLDCSGKFGNQGCNGGLVNAAFQYIKVNKGVDTEASYPYEAMEGKCRFNRSTVGATDTVNITFMSLSFLCFFLFIL
;
A
#
# COMPACT_ATOMS: atom_id res chain seq x y z
N MET A 1 18.06 6.07 77.99
CA MET A 1 17.37 5.13 77.07
C MET A 1 16.33 5.82 76.17
N TYR A 2 15.73 6.95 76.57
CA TYR A 2 14.65 7.61 75.81
C TYR A 2 15.07 8.38 74.54
N VAL A 3 16.30 8.91 74.46
CA VAL A 3 16.76 9.69 73.28
C VAL A 3 16.97 8.82 72.03
N LYS A 4 17.33 7.53 72.23
CA LYS A 4 17.62 6.60 71.13
C LYS A 4 16.35 6.07 70.44
N VAL A 5 15.22 6.02 71.16
CA VAL A 5 13.91 5.58 70.62
C VAL A 5 13.27 6.69 69.77
N PHE A 6 13.48 7.96 70.14
CA PHE A 6 12.92 9.10 69.41
C PHE A 6 13.62 9.35 68.06
N LEU A 7 14.94 9.15 67.98
CA LEU A 7 15.68 9.27 66.72
C LEU A 7 15.36 8.13 65.73
N LEU A 8 15.11 6.91 66.22
CA LEU A 8 14.69 5.78 65.37
C LEU A 8 13.25 5.93 64.85
N SER A 9 12.35 6.57 65.60
CA SER A 9 10.99 6.87 65.11
C SER A 9 10.97 8.00 64.08
N GLN A 10 11.87 8.98 64.19
CA GLN A 10 12.01 10.06 63.19
C GLN A 10 12.69 9.60 61.89
N LEU A 11 13.71 8.74 61.95
CA LEU A 11 14.35 8.16 60.76
C LEU A 11 13.40 7.28 59.93
N ASN A 12 12.53 6.49 60.58
CA ASN A 12 11.54 5.68 59.89
C ASN A 12 10.42 6.51 59.25
N THR A 13 10.04 7.64 59.87
CA THR A 13 8.95 8.48 59.34
C THR A 13 9.37 9.29 58.12
N GLU A 14 10.61 9.79 58.06
CA GLU A 14 11.12 10.44 56.84
C GLU A 14 11.22 9.47 55.65
N SER A 15 11.73 8.24 55.88
CA SER A 15 11.79 7.22 54.82
C SER A 15 10.41 6.80 54.30
N LEU A 16 9.39 6.83 55.16
CA LEU A 16 8.01 6.52 54.80
C LEU A 16 7.39 7.66 53.98
N ILE A 17 7.67 8.92 54.33
CA ILE A 17 7.23 10.11 53.61
C ILE A 17 7.84 10.15 52.20
N ASP A 18 9.13 9.84 52.06
CA ASP A 18 9.81 9.76 50.77
C ASP A 18 9.25 8.64 49.87
N MET A 19 8.94 7.47 50.46
CA MET A 19 8.31 6.37 49.74
C MET A 19 6.90 6.76 49.25
N HIS A 20 6.09 7.45 50.07
CA HIS A 20 4.77 7.93 49.67
C HIS A 20 4.84 9.04 48.61
N LEU A 21 5.81 9.96 48.72
CA LEU A 21 6.07 10.97 47.69
C LEU A 21 6.46 10.32 46.37
N PHE A 22 7.36 9.34 46.39
CA PHE A 22 7.76 8.60 45.19
C PHE A 22 6.60 7.87 44.53
N LEU A 23 5.77 7.16 45.32
CA LEU A 23 4.56 6.51 44.83
C LEU A 23 3.58 7.55 44.24
N PHE A 24 3.39 8.69 44.90
CA PHE A 24 2.54 9.78 44.41
C PHE A 24 3.03 10.32 43.05
N PHE A 25 4.34 10.56 42.91
CA PHE A 25 4.93 10.98 41.63
C PHE A 25 4.74 9.94 40.53
N ILE A 26 4.94 8.64 40.82
CA ILE A 26 4.65 7.56 39.87
C ILE A 26 3.18 7.57 39.46
N THR A 27 2.25 7.76 40.40
CA THR A 27 0.82 7.81 40.04
C THR A 27 0.50 9.02 39.15
N ILE A 28 1.06 10.20 39.43
CA ILE A 28 0.88 11.39 38.61
C ILE A 28 1.41 11.18 37.19
N LEU A 29 2.61 10.59 37.05
CA LEU A 29 3.21 10.26 35.77
C LEU A 29 2.33 9.27 34.97
N CYS A 30 1.88 8.18 35.62
CA CYS A 30 0.98 7.21 35.00
C CYS A 30 -0.36 7.85 34.55
N PHE A 31 -0.97 8.70 35.40
CA PHE A 31 -2.21 9.41 35.06
C PHE A 31 -1.99 10.43 33.93
N ALA A 32 -0.84 11.12 33.89
CA ALA A 32 -0.51 12.07 32.83
C ALA A 32 -0.31 11.35 31.48
N GLN A 33 0.40 10.23 31.46
CA GLN A 33 0.56 9.40 30.26
C GLN A 33 -0.78 8.83 29.78
N ALA A 34 -1.62 8.30 30.68
CA ALA A 34 -2.96 7.81 30.33
C ALA A 34 -3.84 8.90 29.69
N LYS A 35 -3.91 10.10 30.30
CA LYS A 35 -4.68 11.23 29.74
C LYS A 35 -4.15 11.72 28.39
N SER A 36 -2.84 11.74 28.20
CA SER A 36 -2.25 12.17 26.92
C SER A 36 -2.61 11.23 25.76
N ASN A 37 -2.65 9.92 26.04
CA ASN A 37 -3.06 8.89 25.08
C ASN A 37 -4.57 8.94 24.81
N GLU A 38 -5.37 9.10 25.86
CA GLU A 38 -6.84 9.21 25.76
C GLU A 38 -7.30 10.47 25.02
N PHE A 39 -6.59 11.60 25.13
CA PHE A 39 -6.96 12.84 24.44
C PHE A 39 -6.56 12.85 22.94
N THR A 40 -5.49 12.14 22.60
CA THR A 40 -4.95 12.12 21.23
C THR A 40 -5.73 11.15 20.34
N SER A 41 -6.14 9.99 20.86
CA SER A 41 -6.82 8.93 20.09
C SER A 41 -8.18 9.37 19.49
N PRO A 42 -9.11 10.05 20.20
CA PRO A 42 -10.39 10.51 19.63
C PRO A 42 -10.25 11.57 18.53
N LYS A 43 -9.32 12.52 18.71
CA LYS A 43 -9.04 13.53 17.67
C LYS A 43 -8.46 12.90 16.43
N LEU A 44 -7.56 11.94 16.61
CA LEU A 44 -6.92 11.22 15.52
C LEU A 44 -7.92 10.34 14.77
N TRP A 45 -8.82 9.65 15.48
CA TRP A 45 -9.92 8.90 14.88
C TRP A 45 -10.83 9.78 14.02
N ASN A 46 -11.28 10.92 14.55
CA ASN A 46 -12.14 11.84 13.80
C ASN A 46 -11.43 12.40 12.57
N SER A 47 -10.12 12.68 12.69
CA SER A 47 -9.30 13.12 11.57
C SER A 47 -9.14 12.01 10.52
N PHE A 48 -8.89 10.77 10.94
CA PHE A 48 -8.82 9.59 10.09
C PHE A 48 -10.11 9.40 9.29
N LYS A 49 -11.28 9.40 9.97
CA LYS A 49 -12.57 9.27 9.30
C LYS A 49 -12.78 10.36 8.24
N ARG A 50 -12.43 11.62 8.56
CA ARG A 50 -12.56 12.74 7.63
C ARG A 50 -11.61 12.63 6.43
N VAL A 51 -10.32 12.37 6.68
CA VAL A 51 -9.30 12.27 5.63
C VAL A 51 -9.59 11.12 4.67
N HIS A 52 -10.03 9.97 5.19
CA HIS A 52 -10.31 8.78 4.40
C HIS A 52 -11.79 8.61 4.04
N LYS A 53 -12.62 9.64 4.29
CA LYS A 53 -14.06 9.67 3.98
C LYS A 53 -14.81 8.43 4.49
N LYS A 54 -14.48 7.96 5.69
CA LYS A 54 -15.08 6.78 6.29
C LYS A 54 -16.52 7.06 6.71
N GLN A 55 -17.41 6.17 6.34
CA GLN A 55 -18.80 6.14 6.75
C GLN A 55 -19.11 4.73 7.20
N TYR A 56 -19.72 4.60 8.39
CA TYR A 56 -20.09 3.33 8.98
C TYR A 56 -21.61 3.27 9.11
N VAL A 57 -22.17 2.08 8.99
CA VAL A 57 -23.63 1.87 8.89
C VAL A 57 -24.33 2.26 10.19
N ASN A 58 -23.69 1.99 11.34
CA ASN A 58 -24.24 2.28 12.66
C ASN A 58 -23.12 2.48 13.70
N ALA A 59 -23.53 2.84 14.91
CA ALA A 59 -22.60 3.08 16.02
C ALA A 59 -21.84 1.81 16.46
N GLU A 60 -22.44 0.63 16.28
CA GLU A 60 -21.81 -0.65 16.62
C GLU A 60 -20.64 -0.95 15.68
N GLU A 61 -20.84 -0.79 14.36
CA GLU A 61 -19.77 -0.90 13.37
C GLU A 61 -18.70 0.16 13.62
N GLU A 62 -19.08 1.42 13.87
CA GLU A 62 -18.09 2.46 14.15
C GLU A 62 -17.23 2.11 15.38
N ASN A 63 -17.84 1.59 16.45
CA ASN A 63 -17.12 1.19 17.65
C ASN A 63 -16.18 0.00 17.36
N TYR A 64 -16.64 -0.99 16.60
CA TYR A 64 -15.81 -2.10 16.16
C TYR A 64 -14.60 -1.64 15.34
N ARG A 65 -14.82 -0.73 14.38
CA ARG A 65 -13.77 -0.14 13.53
C ARG A 65 -12.79 0.70 14.34
N ARG A 66 -13.27 1.39 15.37
CA ARG A 66 -12.43 2.15 16.30
C ARG A 66 -11.51 1.24 17.10
N ILE A 67 -11.99 0.09 17.59
CA ILE A 67 -11.15 -0.89 18.30
C ILE A 67 -10.00 -1.37 17.40
N ILE A 68 -10.29 -1.68 16.14
CA ILE A 68 -9.25 -2.08 15.16
C ILE A 68 -8.24 -0.94 14.96
N PHE A 69 -8.73 0.29 14.78
CA PHE A 69 -7.90 1.47 14.59
C PHE A 69 -6.96 1.73 15.77
N ASP A 70 -7.46 1.66 17.00
CA ASP A 70 -6.64 1.88 18.20
C ASP A 70 -5.57 0.79 18.35
N GLY A 71 -5.92 -0.48 18.07
CA GLY A 71 -4.96 -1.57 18.02
C GLY A 71 -3.88 -1.35 16.94
N ARG A 72 -4.26 -0.85 15.77
CA ARG A 72 -3.32 -0.51 14.69
C ARG A 72 -2.40 0.65 15.09
N LEU A 73 -2.93 1.67 15.74
CA LEU A 73 -2.15 2.80 16.23
C LEU A 73 -1.09 2.37 17.25
N ALA A 74 -1.46 1.49 18.20
CA ALA A 74 -0.51 0.92 19.15
C ALA A 74 0.61 0.14 18.43
N MET A 75 0.24 -0.69 17.45
CA MET A 75 1.21 -1.43 16.61
C MET A 75 2.16 -0.48 15.85
N ILE A 76 1.64 0.60 15.26
CA ILE A 76 2.44 1.61 14.55
C ILE A 76 3.41 2.30 15.50
N ASN A 77 2.95 2.72 16.68
CA ASN A 77 3.79 3.41 17.65
C ASN A 77 4.92 2.50 18.16
N GLN A 78 4.62 1.23 18.44
CA GLN A 78 5.62 0.25 18.83
C GLN A 78 6.66 0.02 17.73
N HIS A 79 6.20 -0.22 16.50
CA HIS A 79 7.08 -0.40 15.34
C HIS A 79 8.01 0.81 15.14
N ASN A 80 7.46 2.03 15.21
CA ASN A 80 8.24 3.25 14.98
C ASN A 80 9.21 3.54 16.13
N PHE A 81 8.88 3.14 17.36
CA PHE A 81 9.82 3.16 18.47
C PHE A 81 11.01 2.23 18.19
N GLU A 82 10.75 0.99 17.77
CA GLU A 82 11.79 0.03 17.39
C GLU A 82 12.61 0.49 16.17
N ALA A 83 11.97 1.13 15.19
CA ALA A 83 12.65 1.72 14.03
C ALA A 83 13.61 2.84 14.45
N ASN A 84 13.23 3.68 15.42
CA ASN A 84 14.11 4.71 15.98
C ASN A 84 15.31 4.12 16.75
N LEU A 85 15.18 2.88 17.24
CA LEU A 85 16.29 2.11 17.82
C LEU A 85 17.16 1.41 16.75
N GLY A 86 16.85 1.57 15.47
CA GLY A 86 17.57 0.93 14.36
C GLY A 86 17.23 -0.55 14.17
N LEU A 87 16.15 -1.06 14.80
CA LEU A 87 15.73 -2.46 14.64
C LEU A 87 14.97 -2.69 13.33
N HIS A 88 14.43 -1.63 12.73
CA HIS A 88 13.73 -1.66 11.44
C HIS A 88 14.30 -0.60 10.51
N THR A 89 14.32 -0.91 9.21
CA THR A 89 14.75 0.02 8.15
C THR A 89 13.60 0.84 7.57
N TYR A 90 12.39 0.71 8.12
CA TYR A 90 11.18 1.39 7.67
C TYR A 90 10.29 1.77 8.85
N THR A 91 9.43 2.76 8.62
CA THR A 91 8.42 3.23 9.57
C THR A 91 7.02 2.95 9.06
N LEU A 92 6.07 2.85 9.97
CA LEU A 92 4.65 2.73 9.66
C LEU A 92 3.92 4.05 9.90
N THR A 93 2.81 4.25 9.19
CA THR A 93 1.92 5.40 9.38
C THR A 93 0.47 4.97 9.24
N ILE A 94 -0.44 5.78 9.79
CA ILE A 94 -1.87 5.60 9.59
C ILE A 94 -2.15 5.82 8.10
N ASN A 95 -2.85 4.85 7.51
CA ASN A 95 -3.36 4.94 6.14
C ASN A 95 -4.80 4.44 6.11
N ARG A 96 -5.42 4.43 4.93
CA ARG A 96 -6.84 4.04 4.70
C ARG A 96 -7.22 2.65 5.22
N PHE A 97 -6.26 1.77 5.50
CA PHE A 97 -6.45 0.41 5.98
C PHE A 97 -6.42 0.29 7.50
N ALA A 98 -6.23 1.40 8.23
CA ALA A 98 -6.03 1.36 9.68
C ALA A 98 -7.24 0.83 10.47
N ASP A 99 -8.45 0.89 9.92
CA ASP A 99 -9.70 0.37 10.51
C ASP A 99 -10.12 -1.00 9.95
N MET A 100 -9.23 -1.66 9.20
CA MET A 100 -9.48 -2.97 8.59
C MET A 100 -8.66 -4.05 9.28
N THR A 101 -9.27 -5.22 9.43
CA THR A 101 -8.58 -6.46 9.81
C THR A 101 -7.67 -6.95 8.69
N TYR A 102 -6.73 -7.83 9.01
CA TYR A 102 -5.87 -8.46 8.01
C TYR A 102 -6.70 -9.18 6.93
N ASP A 103 -7.71 -9.95 7.34
CA ASP A 103 -8.57 -10.68 6.40
C ASP A 103 -9.37 -9.76 5.48
N GLU A 104 -9.85 -8.62 5.99
CA GLU A 104 -10.53 -7.63 5.16
C GLU A 104 -9.58 -7.01 4.14
N ILE A 105 -8.35 -6.66 4.53
CA ILE A 105 -7.32 -6.16 3.60
C ILE A 105 -7.07 -7.22 2.52
N VAL A 106 -6.79 -8.47 2.92
CA VAL A 106 -6.53 -9.55 1.97
C VAL A 106 -7.72 -9.76 1.02
N ARG A 107 -8.95 -9.77 1.53
CA ARG A 107 -10.15 -9.96 0.70
C ARG A 107 -10.39 -8.79 -0.26
N THR A 108 -10.05 -7.57 0.15
CA THR A 108 -10.40 -6.34 -0.60
C THR A 108 -9.38 -5.99 -1.67
N ILE A 109 -8.09 -6.23 -1.42
CA ILE A 109 -7.02 -5.77 -2.33
C ILE A 109 -6.14 -6.88 -2.90
N SER A 110 -6.23 -8.13 -2.40
CA SER A 110 -5.34 -9.19 -2.89
C SER A 110 -5.82 -9.80 -4.20
N ASN A 111 -4.89 -9.87 -5.15
CA ASN A 111 -5.01 -10.65 -6.37
C ASN A 111 -4.95 -12.15 -6.07
N LYS A 112 -6.11 -12.75 -5.81
CA LYS A 112 -6.22 -14.19 -5.52
C LYS A 112 -5.84 -15.07 -6.72
N TYR A 113 -5.92 -14.51 -7.94
CA TYR A 113 -5.59 -15.20 -9.18
C TYR A 113 -4.09 -15.55 -9.30
N THR A 114 -3.20 -14.64 -8.88
CA THR A 114 -1.75 -14.87 -8.89
C THR A 114 -1.30 -15.98 -7.93
N MET A 115 -1.95 -16.14 -6.77
CA MET A 115 -1.61 -17.22 -5.83
C MET A 115 -2.01 -18.60 -6.34
N SER A 116 -3.10 -18.68 -7.12
CA SER A 116 -3.59 -19.92 -7.75
C SER A 116 -2.69 -20.39 -8.90
N LEU A 117 -2.11 -19.44 -9.65
CA LEU A 117 -1.31 -19.75 -10.85
C LEU A 117 0.21 -19.79 -10.61
N ALA A 118 0.75 -19.16 -9.56
CA ALA A 118 2.16 -19.36 -9.19
C ALA A 118 2.50 -20.85 -9.00
N THR A 119 1.52 -21.65 -8.56
CA THR A 119 1.62 -23.11 -8.42
C THR A 119 1.46 -23.88 -9.75
N LYS A 120 0.97 -23.25 -10.82
CA LYS A 120 0.69 -23.88 -12.14
C LYS A 120 1.57 -23.37 -13.29
N ILE A 121 2.24 -22.23 -13.17
CA ILE A 121 3.16 -21.70 -14.20
C ILE A 121 4.55 -22.37 -14.02
N SER A 122 4.56 -23.69 -14.09
CA SER A 122 5.74 -24.45 -14.49
C SER A 122 5.35 -25.14 -15.79
N THR A 123 6.21 -25.02 -16.81
CA THR A 123 6.09 -25.68 -18.12
C THR A 123 5.17 -25.01 -19.17
N LYS A 124 5.75 -24.05 -19.92
CA LYS A 124 5.76 -24.03 -21.41
C LYS A 124 6.32 -22.69 -21.94
N SER A 125 7.60 -22.74 -22.30
CA SER A 125 8.13 -22.39 -23.63
C SER A 125 7.48 -21.21 -24.38
N ASP A 126 7.96 -19.98 -24.12
CA ASP A 126 8.52 -19.05 -25.14
C ASP A 126 9.01 -17.75 -24.46
N ARG A 127 9.86 -17.88 -23.42
CA ARG A 127 10.38 -16.70 -22.72
C ARG A 127 11.42 -16.04 -23.62
N GLN A 128 11.13 -14.86 -24.17
CA GLN A 128 12.17 -13.99 -24.70
C GLN A 128 13.10 -13.60 -23.54
N ILE A 129 14.26 -14.26 -23.47
CA ILE A 129 15.29 -13.94 -22.51
C ILE A 129 15.96 -12.66 -22.98
N PHE A 130 15.83 -11.58 -22.20
CA PHE A 130 16.61 -10.37 -22.43
C PHE A 130 18.10 -10.69 -22.26
N ARG A 131 18.89 -10.43 -23.30
CA ARG A 131 20.35 -10.55 -23.26
C ARG A 131 20.96 -9.14 -23.23
N PRO A 132 21.57 -8.72 -22.11
CA PRO A 132 22.20 -7.41 -22.05
C PRO A 132 23.41 -7.36 -23.00
N PRO A 133 23.73 -6.19 -23.58
CA PRO A 133 24.98 -5.97 -24.28
C PRO A 133 26.17 -6.20 -23.35
N SER A 134 27.28 -6.73 -23.87
CA SER A 134 28.49 -7.06 -23.10
C SER A 134 29.17 -5.85 -22.45
N ASN A 135 28.90 -4.64 -22.94
CA ASN A 135 29.46 -3.37 -22.50
C ASN A 135 28.44 -2.45 -21.82
N LEU A 136 27.36 -3.02 -21.27
CA LEU A 136 26.32 -2.23 -20.60
C LEU A 136 26.82 -1.69 -19.25
N SER A 137 27.00 -0.38 -19.15
CA SER A 137 27.17 0.32 -17.87
C SER A 137 25.81 0.63 -17.26
N ILE A 138 25.53 0.09 -16.08
CA ILE A 138 24.28 0.30 -15.35
C ILE A 138 24.51 1.40 -14.31
N PRO A 139 23.66 2.43 -14.23
CA PRO A 139 23.77 3.46 -13.21
C PRO A 139 23.60 2.85 -11.81
N ALA A 140 24.34 3.37 -10.83
CA ALA A 140 24.16 2.96 -9.43
C ALA A 140 22.75 3.26 -8.89
N THR A 141 22.10 4.31 -9.41
CA THR A 141 20.72 4.67 -9.05
C THR A 141 19.94 5.11 -10.28
N VAL A 142 18.67 4.72 -10.34
CA VAL A 142 17.72 5.15 -11.37
C VAL A 142 16.40 5.52 -10.68
N ASP A 143 15.88 6.70 -11.01
CA ASP A 143 14.55 7.14 -10.61
C ASP A 143 13.79 7.60 -11.86
N TRP A 144 12.84 6.78 -12.32
CA TRP A 144 12.05 7.05 -13.52
C TRP A 144 11.09 8.23 -13.35
N ARG A 145 10.74 8.60 -12.10
CA ARG A 145 9.91 9.79 -11.81
C ARG A 145 10.68 11.05 -12.17
N LYS A 146 11.96 11.12 -11.76
CA LYS A 146 12.86 12.24 -12.13
C LYS A 146 13.11 12.34 -13.63
N ARG A 147 12.88 11.25 -14.36
CA ARG A 147 13.02 11.17 -15.81
C ARG A 147 11.70 11.39 -16.56
N GLY A 148 10.59 11.64 -15.86
CA GLY A 148 9.28 11.89 -16.48
C GLY A 148 8.54 10.66 -17.01
N ALA A 149 9.05 9.44 -16.73
CA ALA A 149 8.48 8.19 -17.24
C ALA A 149 7.45 7.55 -16.30
N VAL A 150 6.99 8.26 -15.28
CA VAL A 150 6.02 7.79 -14.30
C VAL A 150 4.95 8.86 -14.15
N THR A 151 3.68 8.46 -14.24
CA THR A 151 2.54 9.36 -14.03
C THR A 151 2.51 9.85 -12.57
N SER A 152 2.12 11.11 -12.37
CA SER A 152 2.17 11.75 -11.04
C SER A 152 1.01 11.37 -10.11
N ILE A 153 0.02 10.63 -10.62
CA ILE A 153 -1.18 10.24 -9.89
C ILE A 153 -0.97 8.84 -9.33
N ILE A 154 -1.05 8.71 -8.01
CA ILE A 154 -1.04 7.42 -7.32
C ILE A 154 -2.41 6.77 -7.52
N GLU A 155 -2.41 5.58 -8.11
CA GLU A 155 -3.62 4.86 -8.44
C GLU A 155 -4.33 4.32 -7.20
N ASN A 156 -5.65 4.40 -7.21
CA ASN A 156 -6.49 3.85 -6.15
C ASN A 156 -7.39 2.76 -6.72
N GLN A 157 -6.96 1.51 -6.55
CA GLN A 157 -7.73 0.34 -6.99
C GLN A 157 -9.08 0.15 -6.26
N GLY A 158 -9.37 0.92 -5.21
CA GLY A 158 -10.62 0.83 -4.46
C GLY A 158 -10.74 -0.52 -3.74
N GLN A 159 -11.88 -1.18 -3.91
CA GLN A 159 -12.19 -2.51 -3.36
C GLN A 159 -12.09 -3.62 -4.41
N CYS A 160 -11.33 -3.38 -5.47
CA CYS A 160 -11.18 -4.25 -6.62
C CYS A 160 -9.73 -4.77 -6.69
N ALA A 161 -9.54 -6.06 -6.95
CA ALA A 161 -8.22 -6.66 -7.15
C ALA A 161 -7.72 -6.43 -8.59
N SER A 162 -7.46 -5.16 -8.92
CA SER A 162 -7.05 -4.68 -10.26
C SER A 162 -5.57 -4.25 -10.32
N ASP A 163 -4.77 -4.60 -9.32
CA ASP A 163 -3.32 -4.40 -9.25
C ASP A 163 -2.60 -4.87 -10.53
N TRP A 164 -3.04 -5.98 -11.11
CA TRP A 164 -2.49 -6.53 -12.35
C TRP A 164 -2.74 -5.60 -13.56
N ALA A 165 -3.88 -4.91 -13.61
CA ALA A 165 -4.25 -4.00 -14.68
C ALA A 165 -3.48 -2.68 -14.55
N TYR A 166 -3.36 -2.15 -13.32
CA TYR A 166 -2.52 -0.99 -13.04
C TYR A 166 -1.05 -1.26 -13.32
N THR A 167 -0.55 -2.44 -12.95
CA THR A 167 0.80 -2.87 -13.28
C THR A 167 1.04 -2.89 -14.79
N ALA A 168 0.10 -3.45 -15.56
CA ALA A 168 0.26 -3.54 -17.02
C ALA A 168 0.22 -2.16 -17.70
N THR A 169 -0.73 -1.30 -17.30
CA THR A 169 -0.85 0.07 -17.82
C THR A 169 0.38 0.89 -17.48
N THR A 170 0.74 1.03 -16.20
CA THR A 170 1.89 1.85 -15.76
C THR A 170 3.22 1.45 -16.43
N ALA A 171 3.45 0.15 -16.62
CA ALA A 171 4.63 -0.30 -17.36
C ALA A 171 4.58 0.09 -18.85
N LEU A 172 3.40 0.00 -19.49
CA LEU A 172 3.22 0.45 -20.87
C LEU A 172 3.31 1.98 -21.00
N GLU A 173 2.85 2.75 -20.01
CA GLU A 173 3.00 4.21 -19.95
C GLU A 173 4.49 4.59 -19.98
N GLY A 174 5.30 3.95 -19.12
CA GLY A 174 6.73 4.17 -19.07
C GLY A 174 7.42 3.80 -20.39
N GLN A 175 7.10 2.64 -20.97
CA GLN A 175 7.66 2.26 -22.29
C GLN A 175 7.21 3.20 -23.41
N HIS A 176 5.95 3.64 -23.39
CA HIS A 176 5.43 4.59 -24.35
C HIS A 176 6.19 5.92 -24.24
N PHE A 177 6.38 6.44 -23.02
CA PHE A 177 7.18 7.65 -22.78
C PHE A 177 8.61 7.51 -23.28
N LEU A 178 9.29 6.39 -23.00
CA LEU A 178 10.66 6.17 -23.46
C LEU A 178 10.77 6.12 -24.99
N LYS A 179 9.73 5.65 -25.67
CA LYS A 179 9.70 5.56 -27.13
C LYS A 179 9.30 6.87 -27.81
N THR A 180 8.33 7.59 -27.25
CA THR A 180 7.68 8.73 -27.92
C THR A 180 8.01 10.09 -27.30
N GLY A 181 8.57 10.10 -26.09
CA GLY A 181 8.73 11.29 -25.26
C GLY A 181 7.42 11.82 -24.66
N LYS A 182 6.28 11.13 -24.87
CA LYS A 182 4.97 11.56 -24.39
C LYS A 182 4.47 10.64 -23.30
N LEU A 183 4.16 11.20 -22.14
CA LEU A 183 3.58 10.44 -21.04
C LEU A 183 2.07 10.48 -21.20
N VAL A 184 1.46 9.33 -21.43
CA VAL A 184 0.03 9.18 -21.62
C VAL A 184 -0.49 8.27 -20.54
N ARG A 185 -1.55 8.67 -19.86
CA ARG A 185 -2.20 7.86 -18.82
C ARG A 185 -3.17 6.87 -19.45
N LEU A 186 -2.99 5.58 -19.17
CA LEU A 186 -3.72 4.48 -19.81
C LEU A 186 -4.79 3.89 -18.89
N SER A 187 -5.87 3.41 -19.49
CA SER A 187 -7.05 2.93 -18.75
C SER A 187 -6.84 1.53 -18.19
N ALA A 188 -6.74 1.44 -16.86
CA ALA A 188 -6.79 0.16 -16.16
C ALA A 188 -8.18 -0.48 -16.29
N GLN A 189 -9.24 0.32 -16.38
CA GLN A 189 -10.62 -0.14 -16.55
C GLN A 189 -10.83 -0.84 -17.90
N ASN A 190 -10.20 -0.36 -18.96
CA ASN A 190 -10.22 -1.03 -20.26
C ASN A 190 -9.67 -2.46 -20.13
N LEU A 191 -8.56 -2.65 -19.42
CA LEU A 191 -8.02 -4.00 -19.20
C LEU A 191 -8.96 -4.85 -18.35
N LEU A 192 -9.51 -4.26 -17.29
CA LEU A 192 -10.46 -4.91 -16.37
C LEU A 192 -11.67 -5.47 -17.13
N ASP A 193 -12.28 -4.67 -18.00
CA ASP A 193 -13.52 -5.03 -18.70
C ASP A 193 -13.29 -5.87 -19.98
N CYS A 194 -12.15 -5.73 -20.66
CA CYS A 194 -11.96 -6.28 -22.01
C CYS A 194 -11.01 -7.48 -22.09
N SER A 195 -10.16 -7.71 -21.09
CA SER A 195 -9.14 -8.77 -21.17
C SER A 195 -9.60 -10.14 -20.64
N GLY A 196 -10.88 -10.31 -20.32
CA GLY A 196 -11.42 -11.57 -19.78
C GLY A 196 -11.18 -12.80 -20.66
N LYS A 197 -11.22 -12.64 -21.99
CA LYS A 197 -10.90 -13.71 -22.96
C LYS A 197 -9.44 -14.21 -22.89
N PHE A 198 -8.56 -13.44 -22.25
CA PHE A 198 -7.14 -13.76 -22.05
C PHE A 198 -6.87 -14.37 -20.67
N GLY A 199 -7.92 -14.63 -19.88
CA GLY A 199 -7.85 -15.33 -18.58
C GLY A 199 -7.95 -14.42 -17.36
N ASN A 200 -7.97 -13.10 -17.53
CA ASN A 200 -8.17 -12.17 -16.42
C ASN A 200 -9.63 -12.21 -15.92
N GLN A 201 -9.84 -11.88 -14.64
CA GLN A 201 -11.14 -12.01 -13.97
C GLN A 201 -11.60 -10.69 -13.34
N GLY A 202 -11.30 -9.56 -14.02
CA GLY A 202 -11.69 -8.23 -13.56
C GLY A 202 -11.23 -7.95 -12.12
N CYS A 203 -12.20 -7.69 -11.24
CA CYS A 203 -11.94 -7.42 -9.82
C CYS A 203 -11.62 -8.65 -8.97
N ASN A 204 -11.69 -9.86 -9.53
CA ASN A 204 -11.29 -11.09 -8.85
C ASN A 204 -9.80 -11.42 -9.03
N GLY A 205 -9.09 -10.61 -9.82
CA GLY A 205 -7.65 -10.75 -10.08
C GLY A 205 -7.34 -11.07 -11.54
N GLY A 206 -6.05 -11.13 -11.85
CA GLY A 206 -5.56 -11.33 -13.21
C GLY A 206 -4.04 -11.38 -13.29
N LEU A 207 -3.54 -11.52 -14.52
CA LEU A 207 -2.13 -11.58 -14.85
C LEU A 207 -1.73 -10.43 -15.76
N VAL A 208 -0.64 -9.80 -15.40
CA VAL A 208 0.01 -8.74 -16.18
C VAL A 208 0.33 -9.23 -17.60
N ASN A 209 0.87 -10.45 -17.75
CA ASN A 209 1.20 -11.02 -19.05
C ASN A 209 -0.06 -11.23 -19.92
N ALA A 210 -1.18 -11.65 -19.34
CA ALA A 210 -2.45 -11.78 -20.06
C ALA A 210 -2.98 -10.43 -20.51
N ALA A 211 -2.79 -9.38 -19.70
CA ALA A 211 -3.12 -8.02 -20.08
C ALA A 211 -2.28 -7.54 -21.28
N PHE A 212 -0.97 -7.80 -21.31
CA PHE A 212 -0.13 -7.47 -22.48
C PHE A 212 -0.54 -8.25 -23.74
N GLN A 213 -0.87 -9.54 -23.61
CA GLN A 213 -1.40 -10.32 -24.72
C GLN A 213 -2.69 -9.69 -25.28
N TYR A 214 -3.60 -9.25 -24.40
CA TYR A 214 -4.78 -8.50 -24.79
C TYR A 214 -4.41 -7.24 -25.56
N ILE A 215 -3.54 -6.37 -25.03
CA ILE A 215 -3.18 -5.09 -25.66
C ILE A 215 -2.59 -5.32 -27.06
N LYS A 216 -1.73 -6.33 -27.20
CA LYS A 216 -1.10 -6.69 -28.48
C LYS A 216 -2.11 -7.16 -29.52
N VAL A 217 -3.04 -8.05 -29.15
CA VAL A 217 -4.09 -8.56 -30.06
C VAL A 217 -5.13 -7.48 -30.36
N ASN A 218 -5.52 -6.70 -29.35
CA ASN A 218 -6.47 -5.60 -29.45
C ASN A 218 -5.91 -4.40 -30.24
N LYS A 219 -4.59 -4.36 -30.44
CA LYS A 219 -3.84 -3.27 -31.08
C LYS A 219 -3.97 -1.94 -30.34
N GLY A 220 -3.97 -2.00 -29.01
CA GLY A 220 -3.96 -0.81 -28.16
C GLY A 220 -4.78 -0.93 -26.89
N VAL A 221 -4.67 0.10 -26.07
CA VAL A 221 -5.45 0.34 -24.85
C VAL A 221 -5.85 1.81 -24.81
N ASP A 222 -7.07 2.08 -24.32
CA ASP A 222 -7.62 3.43 -24.21
C ASP A 222 -6.88 4.28 -23.18
N THR A 223 -6.99 5.60 -23.30
CA THR A 223 -6.55 6.52 -22.24
C THR A 223 -7.47 6.46 -21.03
N GLU A 224 -6.93 6.77 -19.85
CA GLU A 224 -7.74 6.90 -18.62
C GLU A 224 -8.82 7.98 -18.76
N ALA A 225 -8.54 9.05 -19.52
CA ALA A 225 -9.51 10.13 -19.73
C ALA A 225 -10.73 9.69 -20.55
N SER A 226 -10.53 8.80 -21.53
CA SER A 226 -11.61 8.28 -22.38
C SER A 226 -12.34 7.08 -21.77
N TYR A 227 -11.68 6.35 -20.87
CA TYR A 227 -12.23 5.17 -20.21
C TYR A 227 -11.83 5.18 -18.73
N PRO A 228 -12.53 5.98 -17.89
CA PRO A 228 -12.17 6.19 -16.49
C PRO A 228 -12.31 4.93 -15.64
N TYR A 229 -11.52 4.86 -14.56
CA TYR A 229 -11.59 3.78 -13.58
C TYR A 229 -12.83 3.86 -12.69
N GLU A 230 -13.57 2.74 -12.65
CA GLU A 230 -14.86 2.60 -11.94
C GLU A 230 -14.76 1.64 -10.74
N ALA A 231 -13.61 0.97 -10.57
CA ALA A 231 -13.38 0.00 -9.49
C ALA A 231 -14.39 -1.16 -9.42
N MET A 232 -15.01 -1.49 -10.55
CA MET A 232 -15.96 -2.60 -10.70
C MET A 232 -15.85 -3.19 -12.10
N GLU A 233 -16.26 -4.45 -12.27
CA GLU A 233 -16.30 -5.09 -13.58
C GLU A 233 -17.50 -4.60 -14.39
N GLY A 234 -17.21 -4.06 -15.58
CA GLY A 234 -18.20 -3.56 -16.52
C GLY A 234 -18.17 -4.31 -17.85
N LYS A 235 -19.07 -3.92 -18.75
CA LYS A 235 -18.99 -4.36 -20.14
C LYS A 235 -17.80 -3.71 -20.83
N CYS A 236 -17.09 -4.44 -21.68
CA CYS A 236 -16.01 -3.86 -22.49
C CYS A 236 -16.53 -2.73 -23.39
N ARG A 237 -15.98 -1.51 -23.22
CA ARG A 237 -16.31 -0.29 -23.99
C ARG A 237 -15.13 0.23 -24.81
N PHE A 238 -14.18 -0.64 -25.17
CA PHE A 238 -12.97 -0.26 -25.90
C PHE A 238 -13.30 0.49 -27.20
N ASN A 239 -12.61 1.61 -27.43
CA ASN A 239 -12.80 2.43 -28.62
C ASN A 239 -11.47 2.73 -29.33
N ARG A 240 -11.33 2.27 -30.59
CA ARG A 240 -10.10 2.47 -31.37
C ARG A 240 -9.67 3.94 -31.53
N SER A 241 -10.61 4.89 -31.49
CA SER A 241 -10.31 6.31 -31.63
C SER A 241 -9.67 6.93 -30.38
N THR A 242 -9.70 6.23 -29.25
CA THR A 242 -9.21 6.72 -27.95
C THR A 242 -7.99 5.97 -27.43
N VAL A 243 -7.34 5.19 -28.31
CA VAL A 243 -6.11 4.45 -27.99
C VAL A 243 -5.00 5.41 -27.58
N GLY A 244 -4.52 5.26 -26.34
CA GLY A 244 -3.42 6.04 -25.79
C GLY A 244 -2.05 5.46 -26.10
N ALA A 245 -1.94 4.13 -26.16
CA ALA A 245 -0.69 3.44 -26.46
C ALA A 245 -0.94 2.03 -27.05
N THR A 246 0.10 1.50 -27.71
CA THR A 246 0.13 0.15 -28.25
C THR A 246 1.38 -0.58 -27.75
N ASP A 247 1.24 -1.88 -27.48
CA ASP A 247 2.38 -2.74 -27.18
C ASP A 247 3.12 -3.08 -28.49
N THR A 248 4.19 -2.33 -28.75
CA THR A 248 5.03 -2.50 -29.95
C THR A 248 6.38 -3.15 -29.64
N VAL A 249 6.71 -3.32 -28.36
CA VAL A 249 7.99 -3.83 -27.89
C VAL A 249 7.64 -4.93 -26.90
N ASN A 250 7.64 -6.22 -27.30
CA ASN A 250 7.16 -7.36 -26.49
C ASN A 250 7.37 -7.19 -24.97
N ILE A 251 6.44 -6.52 -24.28
CA ILE A 251 6.60 -6.23 -22.85
C ILE A 251 6.20 -7.51 -22.13
N THR A 252 7.18 -8.15 -21.51
CA THR A 252 6.93 -9.31 -20.65
C THR A 252 7.33 -8.95 -19.23
N PHE A 253 6.58 -9.46 -18.25
CA PHE A 253 6.85 -9.29 -16.82
C PHE A 253 8.27 -9.77 -16.42
N MET A 254 8.95 -10.54 -17.28
CA MET A 254 10.33 -11.02 -17.09
C MET A 254 11.40 -10.18 -17.80
N SER A 255 11.05 -9.12 -18.53
CA SER A 255 12.05 -8.23 -19.11
C SER A 255 12.69 -7.38 -17.99
N LEU A 256 14.02 -7.24 -17.99
CA LEU A 256 14.74 -6.42 -16.99
C LEU A 256 14.23 -4.97 -16.92
N SER A 257 13.63 -4.47 -18.01
CA SER A 257 12.90 -3.21 -18.06
C SER A 257 11.79 -3.15 -17.02
N PHE A 258 11.07 -4.25 -16.79
CA PHE A 258 9.92 -4.37 -15.90
C PHE A 258 10.31 -4.28 -14.40
N LEU A 259 11.40 -4.95 -14.02
CA LEU A 259 11.93 -4.93 -12.64
C LEU A 259 12.42 -3.55 -12.21
N CYS A 260 12.92 -2.74 -13.15
CA CYS A 260 13.39 -1.37 -12.88
C CYS A 260 12.25 -0.38 -12.58
N PHE A 261 11.03 -0.63 -13.04
CA PHE A 261 9.86 0.21 -12.72
C PHE A 261 9.16 -0.24 -11.42
N PHE A 262 9.28 -1.52 -11.04
CA PHE A 262 8.51 -2.11 -9.95
C PHE A 262 9.01 -1.80 -8.52
N LEU A 263 10.28 -1.42 -8.37
CA LEU A 263 10.93 -1.37 -7.05
C LEU A 263 10.66 -0.10 -6.22
N PHE A 264 9.84 0.86 -6.67
CA PHE A 264 9.65 2.14 -5.96
C PHE A 264 8.22 2.70 -5.97
N ILE A 265 7.18 1.88 -6.19
CA ILE A 265 5.76 2.30 -6.09
C ILE A 265 5.00 1.48 -5.03
N LEU A 266 5.70 1.07 -3.96
CA LEU A 266 5.09 0.62 -2.70
C LEU A 266 5.77 1.35 -1.54
#